data_AF-A0A849G7K4-F1
#
_entry.id   AF-A0A849G7K4-F1
#
_cell.length_a   1.000
_cell.length_b   1.000
_cell.length_c   1.000
_cell.angle_alpha   90.00
_cell.angle_beta   90.00
_cell.angle_gamma   90.00
#
_symmetry.space_group_name_H-M   'P 1'
#
loop_
_entity.id
_entity.type
_entity.pdbx_description
1 polymer ?
#
loop_
_entity_poly.entity_id
_entity_poly.type
_entity_poly.pdbx_seq_one_letter_code
_entity_poly.pdbx_strand_id
1 'polypeptide(L)'
;MVDLIENFTDKTPNVNWLLMLWWKVVFNMWDNPRPAPEYQMGWKDKAAARESLQRILEWDFDRIVLAHGDLIETNAKSMALEAWEKPLGAS
;
A
#
# COMPACT_ATOMS: atom_id res chain seq x y z
N MET A 1 11.83 -2.96 -5.81
CA MET A 1 11.14 -1.92 -5.01
C MET A 1 10.26 -2.63 -4.00
N VAL A 2 10.21 -2.14 -2.76
CA VAL A 2 10.09 -2.98 -1.54
C VAL A 2 8.88 -2.62 -0.66
N ASP A 3 8.02 -1.71 -1.12
CA ASP A 3 6.86 -1.24 -0.34
C ASP A 3 5.63 -2.12 -0.55
N LEU A 4 5.07 -2.61 0.55
CA LEU A 4 3.80 -3.32 0.55
C LEU A 4 2.62 -2.33 0.45
N ILE A 5 2.72 -1.21 1.14
CA ILE A 5 1.70 -0.16 1.18
C ILE A 5 2.45 1.16 1.16
N GLU A 6 1.88 2.16 0.50
CA GLU A 6 2.30 3.55 0.62
C GLU A 6 1.14 4.36 1.18
N ASN A 7 1.41 5.31 2.07
CA ASN A 7 0.38 6.10 2.74
C ASN A 7 0.73 7.59 2.78
N PHE A 8 0.79 8.24 1.62
CA PHE A 8 1.02 9.68 1.54
C PHE A 8 -0.25 10.44 1.93
N THR A 9 -0.15 11.29 2.96
CA THR A 9 -1.25 12.14 3.41
C THR A 9 -0.78 13.59 3.56
N ASP A 10 -1.69 14.49 3.94
CA ASP A 10 -1.35 15.89 4.23
C ASP A 10 -0.40 16.04 5.44
N LYS A 11 -0.18 14.99 6.23
CA LYS A 11 0.80 14.96 7.32
C LYS A 11 2.20 14.61 6.84
N THR A 12 2.34 14.00 5.66
CA THR A 12 3.65 13.58 5.15
C THR A 12 4.47 14.81 4.77
N PRO A 13 5.63 15.06 5.43
CA PRO A 13 6.42 16.24 5.14
C PRO A 13 7.21 16.11 3.84
N ASN A 14 7.55 17.24 3.22
CA ASN A 14 8.48 17.33 2.09
C ASN A 14 8.10 16.52 0.84
N VAL A 15 6.81 16.23 0.65
CA VAL A 15 6.34 15.60 -0.59
C VAL A 15 6.42 16.60 -1.74
N ASN A 16 7.13 16.24 -2.81
CA ASN A 16 7.23 17.06 -4.01
C ASN A 16 5.83 17.30 -4.62
N TRP A 17 5.52 18.55 -5.00
CA TRP A 17 4.24 18.93 -5.60
C TRP A 17 3.86 18.10 -6.83
N LEU A 18 4.84 17.71 -7.64
CA LEU A 18 4.62 16.84 -8.79
C LEU A 18 4.18 15.46 -8.32
N LEU A 19 4.88 14.86 -7.36
CA LEU A 19 4.50 13.58 -6.77
C LEU A 19 3.09 13.63 -6.17
N MET A 20 2.79 14.70 -5.43
CA MET A 20 1.46 14.93 -4.87
C MET A 20 0.39 14.97 -5.98
N LEU A 21 0.64 15.62 -7.10
CA LEU A 21 -0.29 15.64 -8.24
C LEU A 21 -0.52 14.24 -8.80
N TRP A 22 0.55 13.46 -9.01
CA TRP A 22 0.45 12.08 -9.49
C TRP A 22 -0.35 11.19 -8.52
N TRP A 23 -0.08 11.27 -7.21
CA TRP A 23 -0.78 10.46 -6.20
C TRP A 23 -2.25 10.88 -6.04
N LYS A 24 -2.56 12.18 -6.11
CA LYS A 24 -3.94 12.69 -6.01
C LYS A 24 -4.76 12.37 -7.26
N VAL A 25 -4.20 12.62 -8.45
CA VAL A 25 -5.00 12.68 -9.70
C VAL A 25 -4.84 11.43 -10.56
N VAL A 26 -3.64 10.86 -10.63
CA VAL A 26 -3.37 9.73 -11.53
C VAL A 26 -3.63 8.40 -10.83
N PHE A 27 -3.10 8.22 -9.63
CA PHE A 27 -3.19 6.95 -8.90
C PHE A 27 -4.33 6.89 -7.89
N ASN A 28 -4.87 8.04 -7.47
CA ASN A 28 -5.90 8.14 -6.42
C ASN A 28 -5.47 7.43 -5.12
N MET A 29 -4.22 7.66 -4.71
CA MET A 29 -3.55 7.07 -3.55
C MET A 29 -3.26 8.08 -2.43
N TRP A 30 -3.58 9.37 -2.64
CA TRP A 30 -3.46 10.35 -1.57
C TRP A 30 -4.51 10.11 -0.49
N ASP A 31 -4.09 10.03 0.76
CA ASP A 31 -4.93 9.68 1.92
C ASP A 31 -5.67 8.32 1.75
N ASN A 32 -5.09 7.44 0.94
CA ASN A 32 -5.68 6.16 0.56
C ASN A 32 -4.58 5.09 0.50
N PRO A 33 -4.28 4.42 1.62
CA PRO A 33 -3.15 3.50 1.72
C PRO A 33 -3.31 2.35 0.73
N ARG A 34 -2.38 2.23 -0.21
CA ARG A 34 -2.43 1.21 -1.26
C ARG A 34 -1.05 0.76 -1.70
N PRO A 35 -0.92 -0.45 -2.26
CA PRO A 35 0.25 -0.80 -3.04
C PRO A 35 0.31 0.04 -4.32
N ALA A 36 1.50 0.55 -4.67
CA ALA A 36 1.68 1.30 -5.91
C ALA A 36 1.41 0.40 -7.14
N PRO A 37 0.55 0.80 -8.08
CA PRO A 37 0.12 -0.02 -9.21
C PRO A 37 1.28 -0.52 -10.09
N GLU A 38 2.33 0.27 -10.24
CA GLU A 38 3.50 -0.05 -11.06
C GLU A 38 4.25 -1.30 -10.58
N TYR A 39 4.24 -1.59 -9.27
CA TYR A 39 4.94 -2.78 -8.75
C TYR A 39 4.20 -4.06 -9.15
N GLN A 40 2.87 -4.01 -9.17
CA GLN A 40 2.04 -5.17 -9.52
C GLN A 40 2.20 -5.56 -10.99
N MET A 41 2.47 -4.59 -11.87
CA MET A 41 2.73 -4.84 -13.28
C MET A 41 4.08 -5.55 -13.50
N GLY A 42 5.03 -5.37 -12.60
CA GLY A 42 6.39 -5.94 -12.70
C GLY A 42 6.55 -7.35 -12.12
N TRP A 43 5.52 -7.94 -11.51
CA TRP A 43 5.63 -9.27 -10.91
C TRP A 43 5.75 -10.37 -11.96
N LYS A 44 6.86 -11.10 -11.93
CA LYS A 44 7.11 -12.26 -12.80
C LYS A 44 6.17 -13.43 -12.50
N ASP A 45 5.92 -13.70 -11.22
CA ASP A 45 5.02 -14.76 -10.75
C ASP A 45 3.98 -14.16 -9.79
N LYS A 46 2.78 -13.90 -10.34
CA LYS A 46 1.69 -13.30 -9.59
C LYS A 46 1.10 -14.25 -8.54
N ALA A 47 1.17 -15.56 -8.76
CA ALA A 47 0.64 -16.54 -7.82
C ALA A 47 1.54 -16.63 -6.59
N ALA A 48 2.86 -16.71 -6.79
CA ALA A 48 3.82 -16.70 -5.70
C ALA A 48 3.80 -15.38 -4.91
N ALA A 49 3.65 -14.24 -5.60
CA ALA A 49 3.49 -12.94 -4.95
C ALA A 49 2.22 -12.88 -4.07
N ARG A 50 1.08 -13.33 -4.62
CA ARG A 50 -0.19 -13.43 -3.89
C ARG A 50 -0.06 -14.29 -2.64
N GLU A 51 0.49 -15.49 -2.76
CA GLU A 51 0.64 -16.42 -1.63
C GLU A 51 1.54 -15.82 -0.54
N SER A 52 2.63 -15.17 -0.94
CA SER A 52 3.55 -14.51 0.00
C SER A 52 2.87 -13.36 0.73
N LEU A 53 2.08 -12.55 0.02
CA LEU A 53 1.31 -11.45 0.60
C LEU A 53 0.24 -11.96 1.58
N GLN A 54 -0.47 -13.03 1.24
CA GLN A 54 -1.47 -13.63 2.14
C GLN A 54 -0.85 -14.07 3.46
N ARG A 55 0.31 -14.73 3.44
CA ARG A 55 1.03 -15.15 4.65
C ARG A 55 1.40 -13.96 5.56
N ILE A 56 1.75 -12.81 4.98
CA ILE A 56 2.05 -11.60 5.75
C ILE A 56 0.77 -11.03 6.37
N LEU A 57 -0.32 -10.98 5.61
CA LEU A 57 -1.61 -10.44 6.09
C LEU A 57 -2.26 -11.32 7.19
N GLU A 58 -1.89 -12.60 7.27
CA GLU A 58 -2.32 -13.51 8.33
C GLU A 58 -1.66 -13.22 9.69
N TRP A 59 -0.49 -12.56 9.72
CA TRP A 59 0.21 -12.23 10.96
C TRP A 59 -0.66 -11.44 11.94
N ASP A 60 -0.39 -11.60 13.23
CA ASP A 60 -1.05 -10.82 14.27
C ASP A 60 -0.30 -9.50 14.49
N PHE A 61 -0.79 -8.42 13.88
CA PHE A 61 -0.21 -7.08 13.98
C PHE A 61 -1.31 -6.03 14.19
N ASP A 62 -0.97 -4.98 14.93
CA ASP A 62 -1.83 -3.84 15.27
C ASP A 62 -1.37 -2.53 14.61
N ARG A 63 -0.12 -2.48 14.12
CA ARG A 63 0.53 -1.30 13.55
C ARG A 63 1.40 -1.65 12.34
N ILE A 64 1.53 -0.72 11.40
CA ILE A 64 2.40 -0.85 10.22
C ILE A 64 3.37 0.33 10.18
N VAL A 65 4.66 0.00 10.15
CA VAL A 65 5.73 0.96 9.91
C VAL A 65 6.03 1.00 8.42
N LEU A 66 5.88 2.18 7.80
CA LEU A 66 6.00 2.37 6.36
C LEU A 66 7.33 3.03 6.02
N ALA A 67 7.92 2.67 4.89
CA ALA A 67 9.08 3.38 4.37
C ALA A 67 8.67 4.71 3.70
N HIS A 68 7.46 4.75 3.12
CA HIS A 68 6.93 5.91 2.42
C HIS A 68 5.53 6.29 2.94
N GLY A 69 5.41 7.55 3.39
CA GLY A 69 4.18 8.11 3.94
C GLY A 69 4.09 8.00 5.46
N ASP A 70 2.89 8.21 5.98
CA ASP A 70 2.59 8.27 7.40
C ASP A 70 2.29 6.88 7.97
N LEU A 71 2.79 6.57 9.18
CA LEU A 71 2.57 5.30 9.85
C LEU A 71 1.07 4.99 10.03
N ILE A 72 0.72 3.70 10.01
CA ILE A 72 -0.64 3.24 10.29
C ILE A 72 -0.67 2.66 11.70
N GLU A 73 -1.18 3.44 12.64
CA GLU A 73 -1.16 3.09 14.07
C GLU A 73 -2.49 2.53 14.60
N THR A 74 -3.58 2.68 13.83
CA THR A 74 -4.92 2.22 14.18
C THR A 74 -5.52 1.44 13.03
N ASN A 75 -6.34 0.43 13.33
CA ASN A 75 -7.03 -0.40 12.33
C ASN A 75 -6.08 -0.99 11.27
N ALA A 76 -4.81 -1.21 11.61
CA ALA A 76 -3.77 -1.51 10.63
C ALA A 76 -4.06 -2.79 9.84
N LYS A 77 -4.56 -3.83 10.51
CA LYS A 77 -4.92 -5.10 9.87
C LYS A 77 -6.06 -4.94 8.86
N SER A 78 -7.13 -4.23 9.21
CA SER A 78 -8.23 -4.00 8.28
C SER A 78 -7.82 -3.12 7.11
N MET A 79 -7.02 -2.07 7.35
CA MET A 79 -6.51 -1.20 6.28
C MET A 79 -5.59 -1.96 5.32
N ALA A 80 -4.72 -2.84 5.83
CA ALA A 80 -3.89 -3.68 4.99
C ALA A 80 -4.71 -4.68 4.15
N LEU A 81 -5.73 -5.30 4.73
CA LEU A 81 -6.63 -6.19 4.00
C LEU A 81 -7.37 -5.45 2.87
N GLU A 82 -7.88 -4.25 3.15
CA GLU A 82 -8.56 -3.40 2.16
C GLU A 82 -7.60 -2.97 1.03
N ALA A 83 -6.39 -2.53 1.37
CA ALA A 83 -5.37 -2.12 0.40
C ALA A 83 -5.03 -3.24 -0.60
N TRP A 84 -5.09 -4.49 -0.12
CA TRP A 84 -4.71 -5.68 -0.87
C TRP A 84 -5.88 -6.48 -1.46
N GLU A 85 -7.14 -6.11 -1.19
CA GLU A 85 -8.33 -6.82 -1.64
C GLU A 85 -8.33 -7.06 -3.17
N LYS A 86 -8.23 -5.98 -3.96
CA LYS A 86 -8.26 -6.06 -5.43
C LYS A 86 -7.02 -6.74 -6.03
N PRO A 87 -5.77 -6.42 -5.63
CA PRO A 87 -4.60 -7.10 -6.18
C PRO A 87 -4.56 -8.60 -5.86
N LEU A 88 -5.20 -9.00 -4.75
CA LEU A 88 -5.38 -10.40 -4.37
C LEU A 88 -6.59 -11.04 -5.07
N GLY A 89 -7.39 -10.31 -5.85
CA GLY A 89 -8.57 -10.89 -6.51
C GLY A 89 -9.60 -11.44 -5.52
N ALA A 90 -9.69 -10.84 -4.34
CA ALA A 90 -10.84 -11.03 -3.46
C ALA A 90 -11.94 -10.11 -3.99
N SER A 91 -12.91 -10.70 -4.71
CA SER A 91 -14.09 -10.08 -5.35
C SER A 91 -13.84 -9.15 -6.54
#